data_AF-L0DFL7-F1
#
_entry.id   AF-L0DFL7-F1
#
_cell.length_a   1.000
_cell.length_b   1.000
_cell.length_c   1.000
_cell.angle_alpha   90.00
_cell.angle_beta   90.00
_cell.angle_gamma   90.00
#
_symmetry.space_group_name_H-M   'P 1'
#
loop_
_entity.id
_entity.type
_entity.pdbx_description
1 polymer ?
#
loop_
_entity_poly.entity_id
_entity_poly.type
_entity_poly.pdbx_seq_one_letter_code
_entity_poly.pdbx_strand_id
1 'polypeptide(L)'
;MRRFVLPSGVAGRAAALMTVLALAGCGDGAPAVSSSTTEVTVHGTVTYKGKPVKKGMIRFDPANIARRDAKAASASIGEDGTYTIKTLQGENSVGFELPDLAKRDFALASASFVYDAPAGDSAKDFDLGNQ
;
A
#
# COMPACT_ATOMS: atom_id res chain seq x y z
N MET A 1 7.59 69.33 -26.07
CA MET A 1 6.91 68.01 -25.97
C MET A 1 7.12 67.51 -24.54
N ARG A 2 6.17 67.21 -23.65
CA ARG A 2 4.71 67.20 -23.58
C ARG A 2 4.35 67.63 -22.14
N ARG A 3 3.29 68.44 -21.99
CA ARG A 3 2.72 68.81 -20.68
C ARG A 3 2.07 67.59 -20.05
N PHE A 4 2.33 67.31 -18.77
CA PHE A 4 1.54 66.35 -18.00
C PHE A 4 0.76 67.12 -16.93
N VAL A 5 -0.54 67.28 -17.19
CA VAL A 5 -1.52 67.88 -16.29
C VAL A 5 -2.14 66.72 -15.50
N LEU A 6 -2.07 66.76 -14.17
CA LEU A 6 -2.81 65.87 -13.27
C LEU A 6 -4.15 66.53 -12.92
N PRO A 7 -5.30 65.90 -13.21
CA PRO A 7 -6.56 66.33 -12.60
C PRO A 7 -6.77 65.60 -11.27
N SER A 8 -6.91 66.40 -10.23
CA SER A 8 -7.35 66.03 -8.90
C SER A 8 -8.85 65.75 -8.87
N GLY A 9 -9.24 64.63 -8.24
CA GLY A 9 -10.52 64.48 -7.57
C GLY A 9 -11.59 63.68 -8.32
N VAL A 10 -11.94 62.51 -7.77
CA VAL A 10 -13.34 62.10 -7.58
C VAL A 10 -13.42 61.28 -6.28
N ALA A 11 -14.19 61.80 -5.33
CA ALA A 11 -14.58 61.12 -4.11
C ALA A 11 -15.72 60.12 -4.40
N GLY A 12 -15.72 59.00 -3.68
CA GLY A 12 -16.90 58.21 -3.39
C GLY A 12 -17.23 57.09 -4.38
N ARG A 13 -17.00 55.85 -3.94
CA ARG A 13 -18.05 54.83 -3.76
C ARG A 13 -17.45 53.57 -3.15
N ALA A 14 -17.80 53.32 -1.89
CA ALA A 14 -17.71 52.01 -1.29
C ALA A 14 -18.62 51.05 -2.08
N ALA A 15 -18.05 49.97 -2.61
CA ALA A 15 -18.79 48.81 -3.06
C ALA A 15 -17.93 47.59 -2.74
N ALA A 16 -18.34 46.86 -1.71
CA ALA A 16 -17.79 45.56 -1.36
C ALA A 16 -17.99 44.59 -2.54
N LEU A 17 -16.91 43.97 -3.01
CA LEU A 17 -16.97 42.70 -3.73
C LEU A 17 -16.24 41.65 -2.89
N MET A 18 -17.00 41.08 -1.97
CA MET A 18 -16.77 39.73 -1.46
C MET A 18 -16.90 38.72 -2.61
N THR A 19 -16.25 37.59 -2.40
CA THR A 19 -16.48 36.27 -3.05
C THR A 19 -15.92 36.08 -4.46
N VAL A 20 -14.70 35.54 -4.52
CA VAL A 20 -14.41 34.46 -5.47
C VAL A 20 -13.93 33.25 -4.66
N LEU A 21 -14.61 32.15 -4.94
CA LEU A 21 -14.72 30.94 -4.16
C LEU A 21 -13.38 30.25 -3.91
N ALA A 22 -13.15 29.90 -2.65
CA ALA A 22 -12.33 28.76 -2.28
C ALA A 22 -13.01 27.49 -2.80
N LEU A 23 -12.70 27.07 -4.02
CA LEU A 23 -12.90 25.69 -4.47
C LEU A 23 -11.58 24.92 -4.26
N ALA A 24 -11.15 24.86 -3.00
CA ALA A 24 -10.34 23.74 -2.56
C ALA A 24 -11.29 22.54 -2.52
N GLY A 25 -11.47 21.90 -3.68
CA GLY A 25 -12.10 20.59 -3.75
C GLY A 25 -11.27 19.67 -2.88
N CYS A 26 -11.84 19.26 -1.75
CA CYS A 26 -11.41 18.08 -1.02
C CYS A 26 -11.58 16.93 -2.02
N GLY A 27 -10.49 16.58 -2.72
CA GLY A 27 -10.49 15.42 -3.60
C GLY A 27 -10.90 14.22 -2.74
N ASP A 28 -11.94 13.52 -3.18
CA ASP A 28 -12.40 12.26 -2.61
C ASP A 28 -11.24 11.26 -2.76
N GLY A 29 -10.33 11.30 -1.78
CA GLY A 29 -8.92 11.01 -1.95
C GLY A 29 -8.52 9.66 -1.39
N ALA A 30 -9.23 8.60 -1.78
CA ALA A 30 -8.70 7.27 -1.55
C ALA A 30 -7.45 7.09 -2.44
N PRO A 31 -6.31 6.61 -1.89
CA PRO A 31 -5.15 6.26 -2.71
C PRO A 31 -5.57 5.32 -3.85
N ALA A 32 -4.98 5.51 -5.03
CA ALA A 32 -5.23 4.62 -6.15
C ALA A 32 -4.72 3.21 -5.81
N VAL A 33 -5.63 2.24 -5.80
CA VAL A 33 -5.32 0.82 -5.58
C VAL A 33 -5.68 -0.02 -6.80
N SER A 34 -4.99 -1.14 -6.99
CA SER A 34 -5.29 -2.07 -8.08
C SER A 34 -6.68 -2.68 -7.91
N SER A 35 -7.45 -2.69 -9.01
CA SER A 35 -8.71 -3.43 -9.16
C SER A 35 -8.54 -4.74 -9.93
N SER A 36 -7.30 -5.12 -10.30
CA SER A 36 -7.04 -6.33 -11.08
C SER A 36 -7.45 -7.58 -10.32
N THR A 37 -8.17 -8.47 -11.01
CA THR A 37 -8.55 -9.82 -10.55
C THR A 37 -7.69 -10.90 -11.21
N THR A 38 -6.60 -10.51 -11.87
CA THR A 38 -5.67 -11.44 -12.53
C THR A 38 -4.90 -12.23 -11.47
N GLU A 39 -4.97 -13.56 -11.54
CA GLU A 39 -4.15 -14.43 -10.70
C GLU A 39 -2.69 -14.46 -11.19
N VAL A 40 -1.76 -14.43 -10.23
CA VAL A 40 -0.31 -14.46 -10.45
C VAL A 40 0.35 -15.42 -9.47
N THR A 41 1.48 -16.02 -9.87
CA THR A 41 2.25 -16.91 -9.01
C THR A 41 3.39 -16.14 -8.35
N VAL A 42 3.53 -16.29 -7.03
CA VAL A 42 4.65 -15.76 -6.26
C VAL A 42 5.38 -16.94 -5.60
N HIS A 43 6.69 -16.96 -5.75
CA HIS A 43 7.56 -17.90 -5.05
C HIS A 43 8.63 -17.14 -4.27
N GLY A 44 9.27 -17.79 -3.31
CA GLY A 44 10.37 -17.19 -2.58
C GLY A 44 10.69 -17.94 -1.30
N THR A 45 11.41 -17.28 -0.42
CA THR A 45 11.86 -17.83 0.86
C THR A 45 11.47 -16.94 2.03
N VAL A 46 11.23 -17.57 3.18
CA VAL A 46 11.00 -16.91 4.45
C VAL A 46 12.14 -17.23 5.39
N THR A 47 12.82 -16.20 5.88
CA THR A 47 13.94 -16.32 6.81
C THR A 47 13.69 -15.52 8.08
N TYR A 48 14.32 -15.94 9.16
CA TYR A 48 14.34 -15.23 10.43
C TYR A 48 15.76 -15.28 11.00
N LYS A 49 16.38 -14.11 11.19
CA LYS A 49 17.76 -13.97 11.67
C LYS A 49 18.76 -14.80 10.84
N GLY A 50 18.62 -14.71 9.52
CA GLY A 50 19.48 -15.41 8.55
C GLY A 50 19.27 -16.93 8.46
N LYS A 51 18.24 -17.49 9.11
CA LYS A 51 17.92 -18.92 9.04
C LYS A 51 16.56 -19.15 8.37
N PRO A 52 16.39 -20.21 7.56
CA PRO A 52 15.09 -20.55 7.00
C PRO A 52 14.04 -20.82 8.08
N VAL A 53 12.84 -20.29 7.87
CA VAL A 53 11.66 -20.63 8.68
C VAL A 53 11.18 -22.01 8.25
N LYS A 54 11.36 -23.01 9.11
CA LYS A 54 11.15 -24.42 8.71
C LYS A 54 9.69 -24.90 8.69
N LYS A 55 8.77 -24.09 9.22
CA LYS A 55 7.37 -24.45 9.38
C LYS A 55 6.51 -23.23 9.62
N GLY A 56 5.31 -23.25 9.08
CA GLY A 56 4.28 -22.24 9.29
C GLY A 56 3.50 -22.00 8.01
N MET A 57 2.69 -20.95 8.02
CA MET A 57 1.95 -20.50 6.85
C MET A 57 2.35 -19.08 6.49
N ILE A 58 2.42 -18.80 5.20
CA ILE A 58 2.43 -17.45 4.64
C ILE A 58 1.03 -17.16 4.06
N ARG A 59 0.55 -15.93 4.24
CA ARG A 59 -0.77 -15.49 3.79
C ARG A 59 -0.64 -14.21 2.98
N PHE A 60 -1.28 -14.16 1.82
CA PHE A 60 -1.38 -12.98 0.96
C PHE A 60 -2.85 -12.54 0.92
N ASP A 61 -3.12 -11.32 1.37
CA ASP A 61 -4.45 -10.73 1.35
C ASP A 61 -4.51 -9.58 0.32
N PRO A 62 -5.17 -9.79 -0.84
CA PRO A 62 -5.32 -8.78 -1.88
C PRO A 62 -6.54 -7.87 -1.68
N ALA A 63 -7.32 -8.06 -0.61
CA ALA A 63 -8.56 -7.32 -0.39
C ALA A 63 -8.30 -5.83 -0.21
N ASN A 64 -9.08 -5.00 -0.92
CA ASN A 64 -9.04 -3.55 -0.81
C ASN A 64 -10.42 -2.97 -1.18
N ILE A 65 -10.53 -1.63 -1.23
CA ILE A 65 -11.80 -0.95 -1.51
C ILE A 65 -12.41 -1.32 -2.88
N ALA A 66 -11.56 -1.66 -3.86
CA ALA A 66 -11.93 -2.08 -5.21
C ALA A 66 -12.08 -3.62 -5.35
N ARG A 67 -11.64 -4.39 -4.35
CA ARG A 67 -11.63 -5.86 -4.33
C ARG A 67 -12.14 -6.39 -2.99
N ARG A 68 -13.34 -5.97 -2.60
CA ARG A 68 -13.90 -6.25 -1.26
C ARG A 68 -14.14 -7.73 -0.98
N ASP A 69 -14.43 -8.50 -2.03
CA ASP A 69 -14.74 -9.92 -1.93
C ASP A 69 -13.51 -10.81 -2.18
N ALA A 70 -12.34 -10.21 -2.43
CA ALA A 70 -11.13 -10.98 -2.68
C ALA A 70 -10.72 -11.73 -1.41
N LYS A 71 -10.44 -13.02 -1.57
CA LYS A 71 -10.05 -13.89 -0.46
C LYS A 71 -8.54 -13.93 -0.36
N ALA A 72 -8.03 -13.89 0.86
CA ALA A 72 -6.63 -14.16 1.08
C ALA A 72 -6.28 -15.61 0.69
N ALA A 73 -5.11 -15.76 0.10
CA ALA A 73 -4.50 -17.06 -0.16
C ALA A 73 -3.53 -17.41 0.97
N SER A 74 -3.36 -18.70 1.25
CA SER A 74 -2.37 -19.21 2.20
C SER A 74 -1.58 -20.36 1.59
N ALA A 75 -0.29 -20.42 1.93
CA ALA A 75 0.59 -21.52 1.54
C ALA A 75 1.47 -21.94 2.72
N SER A 76 1.81 -23.23 2.77
CA SER A 76 2.77 -23.74 3.74
C SER A 76 4.19 -23.31 3.37
N ILE A 77 4.99 -23.05 4.40
CA ILE A 77 6.43 -22.82 4.27
C ILE A 77 7.14 -24.16 4.43
N GLY A 78 7.98 -24.52 3.45
CA GLY A 78 8.78 -25.74 3.46
C GLY A 78 9.87 -25.75 4.52
N GLU A 79 10.47 -26.91 4.78
CA GLU A 79 11.55 -27.05 5.78
C GLU A 79 12.82 -26.25 5.41
N ASP A 80 12.98 -25.94 4.13
CA ASP A 80 14.02 -25.10 3.55
C ASP A 80 13.64 -23.60 3.50
N GLY A 81 12.47 -23.24 4.03
CA GLY A 81 11.95 -21.87 4.05
C GLY A 81 11.23 -21.46 2.77
N THR A 82 11.13 -22.33 1.76
CA THR A 82 10.51 -21.98 0.49
C THR A 82 8.98 -21.91 0.58
N TYR A 83 8.38 -21.09 -0.27
CA TYR A 83 6.93 -21.07 -0.47
C TYR A 83 6.60 -20.85 -1.95
N THR A 84 5.39 -21.25 -2.34
CA THR A 84 4.78 -20.89 -3.63
C THR A 84 3.30 -20.66 -3.39
N ILE A 85 2.77 -19.54 -3.88
CA ILE A 85 1.39 -19.12 -3.67
C ILE A 85 0.82 -18.48 -4.93
N LYS A 86 -0.47 -18.70 -5.16
CA LYS A 86 -1.24 -17.94 -6.16
C LYS A 86 -2.03 -16.85 -5.46
N THR A 87 -1.91 -15.62 -5.92
CA THR A 87 -2.66 -14.46 -5.41
C THR A 87 -3.07 -13.55 -6.56
N LEU A 88 -3.69 -12.40 -6.27
CA LEU A 88 -4.04 -11.40 -7.26
C LEU A 88 -2.90 -10.41 -7.50
N GLN A 89 -2.75 -10.00 -8.76
CA GLN A 89 -1.87 -8.92 -9.18
C GLN A 89 -2.16 -7.62 -8.42
N GLY A 90 -1.14 -6.86 -8.11
CA GLY A 90 -1.22 -5.60 -7.38
C GLY A 90 -0.88 -5.76 -5.90
N GLU A 91 -1.25 -4.76 -5.10
CA GLU A 91 -0.97 -4.75 -3.67
C GLU A 91 -1.62 -5.94 -2.93
N ASN A 92 -0.80 -6.58 -2.09
CA ASN A 92 -1.15 -7.63 -1.15
C ASN A 92 -0.57 -7.28 0.23
N SER A 93 -1.37 -7.42 1.28
CA SER A 93 -0.88 -7.48 2.66
C SER A 93 -0.41 -8.91 2.96
N VAL A 94 0.84 -9.06 3.38
CA VAL A 94 1.49 -10.36 3.57
C VAL A 94 1.75 -10.60 5.04
N GLY A 95 1.16 -11.66 5.59
CA GLY A 95 1.30 -12.05 7.00
C GLY A 95 1.76 -13.50 7.16
N PHE A 96 2.09 -13.87 8.40
CA PHE A 96 2.68 -15.18 8.72
C PHE A 96 2.02 -15.81 9.96
N GLU A 97 1.78 -17.12 9.91
CA GLU A 97 1.34 -17.92 11.06
C GLU A 97 2.48 -18.84 11.51
N LEU A 98 3.26 -18.36 12.48
CA LEU A 98 4.51 -19.00 12.93
C LEU A 98 4.46 -19.34 14.42
N PRO A 99 3.61 -20.28 14.88
CA PRO A 99 3.32 -20.46 16.31
C PRO A 99 4.56 -20.76 17.17
N ASP A 100 5.55 -21.49 16.64
CA ASP A 100 6.76 -21.83 17.39
C ASP A 100 7.76 -20.68 17.47
N LEU A 101 7.83 -19.84 16.43
CA LEU A 101 8.69 -18.65 16.41
C LEU A 101 8.05 -17.49 17.17
N ALA A 102 6.75 -17.27 17.03
CA ALA A 102 6.00 -16.21 17.71
C ALA A 102 6.03 -16.34 19.25
N LYS A 103 6.14 -17.57 19.77
CA LYS A 103 6.35 -17.81 21.22
C LYS A 103 7.71 -17.31 21.71
N ARG A 104 8.71 -17.25 20.83
CA ARG A 104 10.09 -16.85 21.15
C ARG A 104 10.33 -15.38 20.85
N ASP A 105 9.63 -14.86 19.86
CA ASP A 105 9.69 -13.46 19.44
C ASP A 105 8.29 -12.99 19.08
N PHE A 106 7.66 -12.28 20.02
CA PHE A 106 6.28 -11.83 19.88
C PHE A 106 6.08 -10.83 18.74
N ALA A 107 7.13 -10.13 18.30
CA ALA A 107 7.05 -9.21 17.17
C ALA A 107 6.61 -9.94 15.88
N LEU A 108 6.89 -11.24 15.78
CA LEU A 108 6.49 -12.07 14.64
C LEU A 108 4.99 -12.36 14.58
N ALA A 109 4.26 -12.22 15.69
CA ALA A 109 2.81 -12.47 15.72
C ALA A 109 2.01 -11.45 14.89
N SER A 110 2.59 -10.26 14.67
CA SER A 110 1.99 -9.17 13.89
C SER A 110 2.86 -8.73 12.73
N ALA A 111 3.86 -9.52 12.34
CA ALA A 111 4.71 -9.21 11.20
C ALA A 111 3.86 -9.15 9.93
N SER A 112 3.87 -7.99 9.28
CA SER A 112 3.09 -7.74 8.07
C SER A 112 3.91 -6.91 7.08
N PHE A 113 3.77 -7.22 5.81
CA PHE A 113 4.48 -6.56 4.72
C PHE A 113 3.49 -6.18 3.63
N VAL A 114 3.85 -5.18 2.84
CA VAL A 114 3.15 -4.86 1.60
C VAL A 114 3.96 -5.39 0.42
N TYR A 115 3.31 -6.13 -0.47
CA TYR A 115 3.91 -6.59 -1.72
C TYR A 115 3.01 -6.25 -2.89
N ASP A 116 3.53 -5.47 -3.84
CA ASP A 116 2.87 -5.21 -5.11
C ASP A 116 3.25 -6.29 -6.12
N ALA A 117 2.37 -7.27 -6.31
CA ALA A 117 2.61 -8.42 -7.17
C ALA A 117 2.53 -8.01 -8.65
N PRO A 118 3.63 -8.14 -9.42
CA PRO A 118 3.61 -7.80 -10.84
C PRO A 118 2.80 -8.83 -11.64
N ALA A 119 2.58 -8.55 -12.92
CA ALA A 119 1.99 -9.55 -13.82
C ALA A 119 2.94 -10.75 -14.01
N GLY A 120 2.38 -11.94 -14.16
CA GLY A 120 3.13 -13.18 -14.41
C GLY A 120 3.75 -13.78 -13.15
N ASP A 121 4.80 -14.59 -13.33
CA ASP A 121 5.51 -15.23 -12.23
C ASP A 121 6.52 -14.28 -11.60
N SER A 122 6.60 -14.27 -10.26
CA SER A 122 7.49 -13.37 -9.53
C SER A 122 8.13 -14.02 -8.31
N ALA A 123 9.29 -13.49 -7.92
CA ALA A 123 10.05 -13.92 -6.75
C ALA A 123 10.00 -12.84 -5.66
N LYS A 124 9.70 -13.23 -4.42
CA LYS A 124 9.73 -12.34 -3.26
C LYS A 124 10.22 -13.08 -2.01
N ASP A 125 11.34 -12.63 -1.47
CA ASP A 125 11.85 -13.12 -0.19
C ASP A 125 11.40 -12.21 0.97
N PHE A 126 11.22 -12.82 2.14
CA PHE A 126 10.89 -12.14 3.39
C PHE A 126 11.91 -12.47 4.48
N ASP A 127 12.58 -11.44 5.00
CA ASP A 127 13.41 -11.55 6.20
C ASP A 127 12.68 -10.92 7.39
N LEU A 128 12.26 -11.79 8.30
CA LEU A 128 11.51 -11.42 9.50
C LEU A 128 12.41 -10.89 10.63
N GLY A 129 13.74 -10.91 10.45
CA GLY A 129 14.70 -10.45 11.44
C GLY A 129 15.02 -8.95 11.41
N ASN A 130 14.63 -8.24 10.34
CA ASN A 130 14.91 -6.82 10.10
C ASN A 130 13.62 -6.01 9.90
N GLN A 131 12.66 -6.15 10.82
CA GLN A 131 11.42 -5.37 10.83
C GLN A 131 11.59 -4.05 11.59
#